data_AF-A0AAU9MDW1-F1
#
_entry.id   AF-A0AAU9MDW1-F1
#
_cell.length_a   1.000
_cell.length_b   1.000
_cell.length_c   1.000
_cell.angle_alpha   90.00
_cell.angle_beta   90.00
_cell.angle_gamma   90.00
#
_symmetry.space_group_name_H-M   'P 1'
#
loop_
_entity.id
_entity.type
_entity.pdbx_description
1 polymer ?
#
loop_
_entity_poly.entity_id
_entity_poly.type
_entity_poly.pdbx_seq_one_letter_code
_entity_poly.pdbx_strand_id
1 'polypeptide(L)'
;MITHEYEVGDEESGGNTKRSKSTEEGDYCVQSNTEGANIGGSIIKHPTGRDTAKRKEKGKSSNEIIEELRAMRLSRDSEVEIMRKILEMDQQKVQQREKKMDERELTKMQLVHLNTLLQKEPLASDEENMKRFLMSKFYGN
;
A
#
# COMPACT_ATOMS: atom_id res chain seq x y z
N MET A 1 -34.43 -27.79 -16.48
CA MET A 1 -34.51 -26.84 -17.60
C MET A 1 -33.33 -25.90 -17.50
N ILE A 2 -32.31 -26.08 -18.35
CA ILE A 2 -31.19 -25.15 -18.49
C ILE A 2 -31.23 -24.72 -19.95
N THR A 3 -31.49 -23.44 -20.20
CA THR A 3 -31.50 -22.84 -21.52
C THR A 3 -30.11 -22.31 -21.87
N HIS A 4 -29.61 -22.77 -23.03
CA HIS A 4 -28.66 -22.18 -23.98
C HIS A 4 -28.69 -20.62 -24.02
N GLU A 5 -27.74 -19.86 -24.53
CA GLU A 5 -26.40 -19.98 -25.17
C GLU A 5 -25.91 -18.51 -25.26
N TYR A 6 -24.64 -18.28 -25.56
CA TYR A 6 -24.22 -17.50 -26.74
C TYR A 6 -22.69 -17.52 -26.80
N GLU A 7 -22.22 -18.08 -27.90
CA GLU A 7 -20.85 -18.13 -28.40
C GLU A 7 -20.54 -16.83 -29.16
N VAL A 8 -19.28 -16.40 -29.17
CA VAL A 8 -18.50 -15.93 -30.34
C VAL A 8 -17.39 -14.95 -29.93
N GLY A 9 -16.17 -15.33 -30.32
CA GLY A 9 -15.05 -14.44 -30.71
C GLY A 9 -14.14 -13.99 -29.58
N ASP A 10 -12.83 -13.90 -29.74
CA ASP A 10 -11.92 -14.27 -30.82
C ASP A 10 -10.53 -14.24 -30.18
N GLU A 11 -9.69 -15.15 -30.65
CA GLU A 11 -8.22 -15.23 -30.66
C GLU A 11 -7.31 -14.32 -29.79
N GLU A 12 -6.23 -14.97 -29.32
CA GLU A 12 -4.86 -14.47 -29.03
C GLU A 12 -4.43 -14.66 -27.56
N SER A 13 -3.97 -15.87 -27.21
CA SER A 13 -2.60 -16.38 -27.38
C SER A 13 -1.56 -15.64 -26.53
N GLY A 14 -0.87 -16.40 -25.65
CA GLY A 14 0.34 -15.90 -24.99
C GLY A 14 0.69 -16.46 -23.61
N GLY A 15 0.19 -17.63 -23.21
CA GLY A 15 0.67 -18.30 -22.00
C GLY A 15 2.11 -18.81 -22.18
N ASN A 16 3.09 -18.24 -21.47
CA ASN A 16 4.48 -18.71 -21.51
C ASN A 16 4.72 -19.86 -20.51
N THR A 17 4.45 -21.09 -20.97
CA THR A 17 4.85 -22.32 -20.26
C THR A 17 6.25 -22.76 -20.68
N LYS A 18 7.08 -23.00 -19.65
CA LYS A 18 8.24 -23.91 -19.48
C LYS A 18 8.96 -24.51 -20.72
N ARG A 19 10.31 -24.46 -20.63
CA ARG A 19 11.36 -25.34 -21.21
C ARG A 19 10.88 -26.49 -22.08
N SER A 20 11.43 -26.60 -23.28
CA SER A 20 11.74 -27.88 -23.93
C SER A 20 12.93 -27.76 -24.88
N LYS A 21 13.75 -28.81 -24.82
CA LYS A 21 14.99 -29.10 -25.56
C LYS A 21 14.62 -29.87 -26.83
N SER A 22 15.29 -29.60 -27.96
CA SER A 22 15.36 -30.53 -29.09
C SER A 22 16.73 -30.46 -29.77
N THR A 23 17.34 -31.64 -29.86
CA THR A 23 18.60 -32.06 -30.47
C THR A 23 18.41 -32.50 -31.93
N GLU A 24 19.52 -32.76 -32.64
CA GLU A 24 19.69 -33.57 -33.89
C GLU A 24 19.82 -32.75 -35.21
N GLU A 25 20.82 -32.91 -36.10
CA GLU A 25 22.03 -33.77 -36.20
C GLU A 25 23.02 -33.25 -37.29
N GLY A 26 24.26 -33.77 -37.27
CA GLY A 26 25.19 -33.85 -38.42
C GLY A 26 26.44 -32.96 -38.29
N ASP A 27 27.68 -33.44 -38.35
CA ASP A 27 28.22 -34.79 -38.54
C ASP A 27 29.68 -34.77 -38.02
N TYR A 28 30.17 -35.90 -37.53
CA TYR A 28 31.46 -36.04 -36.83
C TYR A 28 32.67 -35.86 -37.78
N CYS A 29 33.69 -35.05 -37.43
CA CYS A 29 35.08 -35.40 -37.76
C CYS A 29 36.13 -34.57 -36.99
N VAL A 30 36.78 -35.25 -36.04
CA VAL A 30 38.23 -35.32 -35.80
C VAL A 30 39.07 -34.05 -36.02
N GLN A 31 39.63 -33.55 -34.92
CA GLN A 31 40.78 -32.64 -34.89
C GLN A 31 41.87 -33.07 -35.88
N SER A 32 42.20 -32.23 -36.85
CA SER A 32 43.41 -32.38 -37.66
C SER A 32 44.06 -31.01 -37.85
N ASN A 33 45.30 -30.91 -37.39
CA ASN A 33 46.19 -29.77 -37.63
C ASN A 33 46.44 -29.65 -39.14
N THR A 34 46.31 -28.44 -39.70
CA THR A 34 46.88 -28.15 -41.02
C THR A 34 47.47 -26.75 -41.04
N GLU A 35 48.77 -26.73 -41.25
CA GLU A 35 49.66 -25.61 -41.47
C GLU A 35 49.48 -25.06 -42.89
N GLY A 36 49.42 -23.73 -43.04
CA GLY A 36 49.74 -23.00 -44.27
C GLY A 36 48.65 -22.85 -45.35
N ALA A 37 48.07 -21.64 -45.47
CA ALA A 37 47.90 -20.94 -46.75
C ALA A 37 47.48 -19.47 -46.54
N ASN A 38 48.39 -18.58 -46.94
CA ASN A 38 48.26 -17.13 -47.08
C ASN A 38 47.13 -16.73 -48.03
N ILE A 39 46.15 -15.92 -47.59
CA ILE A 39 45.41 -14.99 -48.47
C ILE A 39 44.97 -13.73 -47.70
N GLY A 40 45.47 -12.56 -48.13
CA GLY A 40 44.64 -11.37 -48.34
C GLY A 40 44.43 -10.44 -47.15
N GLY A 41 45.12 -9.30 -47.17
CA GLY A 41 45.12 -8.33 -46.07
C GLY A 41 43.79 -7.61 -45.83
N SER A 42 43.57 -7.29 -44.56
CA SER A 42 42.85 -6.09 -44.13
C SER A 42 43.55 -5.58 -42.88
N ILE A 43 44.28 -4.47 -43.01
CA ILE A 43 44.85 -3.77 -41.88
C ILE A 43 43.67 -3.03 -41.22
N ILE A 44 42.94 -3.73 -40.37
CA ILE A 44 42.04 -3.08 -39.42
C ILE A 44 42.95 -2.38 -38.41
N LYS A 45 43.16 -1.08 -38.61
CA LYS A 45 43.80 -0.23 -37.61
C LYS A 45 42.88 -0.16 -36.40
N HIS A 46 43.17 -0.98 -35.39
CA HIS A 46 42.61 -0.76 -34.06
C HIS A 46 43.05 0.63 -33.59
N PRO A 47 42.14 1.52 -33.18
CA PRO A 47 42.57 2.75 -32.53
C PRO A 47 43.30 2.35 -31.25
N THR A 48 44.59 2.67 -31.23
CA THR A 48 45.49 2.50 -30.09
C THR A 48 44.85 3.12 -28.85
N GLY A 49 44.31 2.25 -28.00
CA GLY A 49 43.77 2.63 -26.71
C GLY A 49 44.88 3.12 -25.81
N ARG A 50 44.90 4.43 -25.54
CA ARG A 50 45.38 5.01 -24.28
C ARG A 50 45.03 6.50 -24.20
N ASP A 51 43.87 6.81 -23.65
CA ASP A 51 43.78 7.99 -22.80
C ASP A 51 43.32 7.55 -21.41
N THR A 52 44.29 7.24 -20.56
CA THR A 52 44.07 7.06 -19.14
C THR A 52 44.18 8.40 -18.43
N ALA A 53 43.28 9.33 -18.72
CA ALA A 53 42.87 10.31 -17.73
C ALA A 53 42.00 9.60 -16.68
N LYS A 54 42.62 8.73 -15.86
CA LYS A 54 41.97 8.21 -14.66
C LYS A 54 41.80 9.36 -13.70
N ARG A 55 40.72 10.14 -13.83
CA ARG A 55 40.18 10.84 -12.67
C ARG A 55 39.84 9.76 -11.65
N LYS A 56 40.71 9.60 -10.66
CA LYS A 56 40.36 8.94 -9.42
C LYS A 56 39.30 9.81 -8.79
N GLU A 57 38.05 9.58 -9.15
CA GLU A 57 36.95 10.04 -8.33
C GLU A 57 37.16 9.33 -6.98
N LYS A 58 37.57 10.13 -5.99
CA LYS A 58 37.88 9.64 -4.66
C LYS A 58 36.54 9.16 -4.09
N GLY A 59 36.34 7.85 -4.09
CA GLY A 59 35.11 7.25 -3.58
C GLY A 59 34.82 7.78 -2.17
N LYS A 60 33.52 7.93 -1.86
CA LYS A 60 33.05 8.41 -0.56
C LYS A 60 33.75 7.63 0.56
N SER A 61 34.23 8.35 1.58
CA SER A 61 34.83 7.69 2.73
C SER A 61 33.75 6.92 3.52
N SER A 62 34.13 5.88 4.25
CA SER A 62 33.18 5.11 5.08
C SER A 62 32.39 6.00 6.05
N ASN A 63 33.03 7.05 6.57
CA ASN A 63 32.40 7.99 7.50
C ASN A 63 31.30 8.82 6.82
N GLU A 64 31.54 9.26 5.58
CA GLU A 64 30.56 10.00 4.78
C GLU A 64 29.31 9.15 4.51
N ILE A 65 29.49 7.86 4.21
CA ILE A 65 28.37 6.92 4.01
C ILE A 65 27.58 6.73 5.31
N ILE A 66 28.26 6.63 6.46
CA ILE A 66 27.62 6.48 7.77
C ILE A 66 26.82 7.73 8.14
N GLU A 67 27.36 8.91 7.86
CA GLU A 67 26.67 10.19 8.10
C GLU A 67 25.43 10.34 7.19
N GLU A 68 25.55 9.97 5.92
CA GLU A 68 24.42 9.96 4.97
C GLU A 68 23.31 9.00 5.44
N LEU A 69 23.67 7.79 5.88
CA LEU A 69 22.73 6.83 6.47
C LEU A 69 22.06 7.37 7.73
N ARG A 70 22.80 8.09 8.58
CA ARG A 70 22.25 8.74 9.78
C ARG A 70 21.25 9.83 9.40
N ALA A 71 21.60 10.70 8.45
CA ALA A 71 20.72 11.77 7.99
C ALA A 71 19.41 11.20 7.42
N MET A 72 19.50 10.16 6.57
CA MET A 72 18.31 9.48 6.03
C MET A 72 17.41 8.89 7.13
N ARG A 73 18.00 8.28 8.16
CA ARG A 73 17.24 7.75 9.30
C ARG A 73 16.50 8.85 10.04
N LEU A 74 17.18 9.96 10.34
CA LEU A 74 16.56 11.09 11.04
C LEU A 74 15.39 11.69 10.25
N SER A 75 15.56 11.90 8.95
CA SER A 75 14.48 12.41 8.09
C SER A 75 13.28 11.46 8.09
N ARG A 76 13.52 10.17 7.89
CA ARG A 76 12.44 9.15 7.92
C ARG A 76 11.75 9.08 9.27
N ASP A 77 12.50 9.10 10.36
CA ASP A 77 11.94 8.99 11.71
C ASP A 77 11.05 10.21 12.02
N SER A 78 11.42 11.41 11.54
CA SER A 78 10.59 12.62 11.66
C SER A 78 9.26 12.53 10.89
N GLU A 79 9.28 11.97 9.68
CA GLU A 79 8.07 11.74 8.88
C GLU A 79 7.14 10.73 9.57
N VAL A 80 7.71 9.63 10.10
CA VAL A 80 6.97 8.62 10.85
C VAL A 80 6.32 9.20 12.10
N GLU A 81 7.00 10.11 12.80
CA GLU A 81 6.44 10.81 13.96
C GLU A 81 5.24 11.68 13.55
N ILE A 82 5.35 12.42 12.45
CA ILE A 82 4.24 13.23 11.90
C ILE A 82 3.05 12.33 11.55
N MET A 83 3.28 11.23 10.82
CA MET A 83 2.21 10.29 10.44
C MET A 83 1.54 9.66 11.66
N ARG A 84 2.31 9.31 12.69
CA ARG A 84 1.77 8.79 13.95
C ARG A 84 0.85 9.81 14.62
N LYS A 85 1.28 11.07 14.69
CA LYS A 85 0.49 12.15 15.30
C LYS A 85 -0.80 12.41 14.53
N ILE A 86 -0.76 12.36 13.20
CA ILE A 86 -1.96 12.48 12.36
C ILE A 86 -2.95 11.36 12.68
N LEU A 87 -2.46 10.12 12.72
CA LEU A 87 -3.29 8.95 13.03
C LEU A 87 -3.93 9.05 14.42
N GLU A 88 -3.16 9.45 15.43
CA GLU A 88 -3.66 9.64 16.79
C GLU A 88 -4.74 10.73 16.85
N MET A 89 -4.52 11.87 16.20
CA MET A 89 -5.52 12.94 16.13
C MET A 89 -6.81 12.49 15.44
N ASP A 90 -6.69 11.75 14.35
CA ASP A 90 -7.86 11.27 13.62
C ASP A 90 -8.62 10.21 14.41
N GLN A 91 -7.93 9.33 15.14
CA GLN A 91 -8.56 8.40 16.07
C GLN A 91 -9.32 9.16 17.19
N GLN A 92 -8.70 10.19 17.77
CA GLN A 92 -9.36 11.02 18.80
C GLN A 92 -10.60 11.74 18.25
N LYS A 93 -10.57 12.23 17.00
CA LYS A 93 -11.73 12.85 16.36
C LYS A 93 -12.87 11.85 16.16
N VAL A 94 -12.56 10.61 15.77
CA VAL A 94 -13.58 9.56 15.62
C VAL A 94 -14.22 9.23 16.97
N GLN A 95 -13.42 8.99 18.01
CA GLN A 95 -13.94 8.72 19.36
C GLN A 95 -14.81 9.86 19.91
N GLN A 96 -14.40 11.12 19.67
CA GLN A 96 -15.22 12.28 20.07
C GLN A 96 -16.56 12.34 19.32
N ARG A 97 -16.57 11.99 18.02
CA ARG A 97 -17.80 11.94 17.23
C ARG A 97 -18.73 10.84 17.70
N GLU A 98 -18.20 9.67 18.02
CA GLU A 98 -18.96 8.53 18.58
C GLU A 98 -19.57 8.91 19.92
N LYS A 99 -18.78 9.42 20.87
CA LYS A 99 -19.30 9.86 22.17
C LYS A 99 -20.41 10.90 22.04
N LYS A 100 -20.25 11.88 21.14
CA LYS A 100 -21.27 12.91 20.88
C LYS A 100 -22.55 12.31 20.28
N MET A 101 -22.41 11.28 19.45
CA MET A 101 -23.54 10.56 18.87
C MET A 101 -24.29 9.77 19.95
N ASP A 102 -23.57 9.06 20.83
CA ASP A 102 -24.15 8.31 21.95
C ASP A 102 -24.90 9.24 22.92
N GLU A 103 -24.32 10.39 23.28
CA GLU A 103 -24.98 11.40 24.11
C GLU A 103 -26.26 11.94 23.47
N ARG A 104 -26.24 12.15 22.14
CA ARG A 104 -27.42 12.59 21.38
C ARG A 104 -28.50 11.52 21.35
N GLU A 105 -28.13 10.25 21.18
CA GLU A 105 -29.06 9.13 21.17
C GLU A 105 -29.71 8.92 22.54
N LEU A 106 -28.91 8.96 23.61
CA LEU A 106 -29.41 8.92 24.99
C LEU A 106 -30.41 10.06 25.25
N THR A 107 -30.09 11.26 24.79
CA THR A 107 -30.98 12.42 24.92
C THR A 107 -32.29 12.22 24.17
N LYS A 108 -32.24 11.69 22.94
CA LYS A 108 -33.45 11.36 22.16
C LYS A 108 -34.30 10.31 22.87
N MET A 109 -33.69 9.24 23.36
CA MET A 109 -34.39 8.18 24.08
C MET A 109 -35.07 8.73 25.34
N GLN A 110 -34.39 9.59 26.09
CA GLN A 110 -34.96 10.24 27.27
C GLN A 110 -36.13 11.17 26.93
N LEU A 111 -36.07 11.91 25.81
CA LEU A 111 -37.19 12.72 25.34
C LEU A 111 -38.39 11.87 24.91
N VAL A 112 -38.16 10.75 24.21
CA VAL A 112 -39.22 9.80 23.85
C VAL A 112 -39.86 9.23 25.12
N HIS A 113 -39.05 8.83 26.11
CA HIS A 113 -39.55 8.32 27.37
C HIS A 113 -40.39 9.36 28.13
N LEU A 114 -39.93 10.61 28.19
CA LEU A 114 -40.71 11.70 28.77
C LEU A 114 -42.05 11.89 28.04
N ASN A 115 -42.05 11.85 26.71
CA ASN A 115 -43.28 11.96 25.92
C ASN A 115 -44.25 10.82 26.24
N THR A 116 -43.76 9.58 26.35
CA THR A 116 -44.58 8.44 26.79
C THR A 116 -45.20 8.67 28.18
N LEU A 117 -44.42 9.19 29.13
CA LEU A 117 -44.92 9.51 30.48
C LEU A 117 -45.96 10.64 30.46
N LEU A 118 -45.85 11.60 29.54
CA LEU A 118 -46.83 12.68 29.40
C LEU A 118 -48.16 12.21 28.80
N GLN A 119 -48.15 11.12 28.03
CA GLN A 119 -49.35 10.57 27.40
C GLN A 119 -50.05 9.48 28.23
N LYS A 120 -49.40 8.95 29.25
CA LYS A 120 -49.91 7.86 30.09
C LYS A 120 -50.60 8.41 31.34
N GLU A 121 -51.85 8.02 31.56
CA GLU A 121 -52.58 8.23 32.82
C GLU A 121 -53.36 6.96 33.23
N PRO A 122 -53.33 6.56 34.52
CA PRO A 122 -52.54 7.13 35.62
C PRO A 122 -51.06 6.66 35.61
N LEU A 123 -50.17 7.47 36.16
CA LEU A 123 -48.76 7.12 36.37
C LEU A 123 -48.56 6.48 37.76
N ALA A 124 -47.62 5.53 37.84
CA ALA A 124 -47.13 5.06 39.12
C ALA A 124 -46.27 6.14 39.81
N SER A 125 -46.10 6.05 41.14
CA SER A 125 -45.31 7.06 41.89
C SER A 125 -43.88 7.21 41.36
N ASP A 126 -43.22 6.11 40.99
CA ASP A 126 -41.88 6.12 40.40
C ASP A 126 -41.85 6.77 39.01
N GLU A 127 -42.90 6.56 38.22
CA GLU A 127 -43.06 7.18 36.90
C GLU A 127 -43.26 8.69 37.01
N GLU A 128 -44.02 9.15 38.01
CA GLU A 128 -44.19 10.58 38.30
C GLU A 128 -42.85 11.22 38.73
N ASN A 129 -42.04 10.50 39.51
CA ASN A 129 -40.69 10.95 39.87
C ASN A 129 -39.77 11.04 38.65
N MET A 130 -39.79 10.03 37.78
CA MET A 130 -39.02 10.02 36.54
C MET A 130 -39.45 11.15 35.60
N LYS A 131 -40.76 11.35 35.43
CA LYS A 131 -41.34 12.45 34.64
C LYS A 131 -40.87 13.80 35.16
N ARG A 132 -40.93 14.04 36.48
CA ARG A 132 -40.41 15.27 37.11
C ARG A 132 -38.92 15.45 36.87
N PHE A 133 -38.13 14.39 37.05
CA PHE A 133 -36.68 14.43 36.79
C PHE A 133 -36.36 14.79 35.33
N LEU A 134 -37.00 14.13 34.37
CA LEU A 134 -36.79 14.39 32.94
C LEU A 134 -37.31 15.77 32.53
N MET A 135 -38.45 16.21 33.09
CA MET A 135 -38.95 17.56 32.91
C MET A 135 -37.96 18.61 33.41
N SER A 136 -37.42 18.44 34.61
CA SER A 136 -36.42 19.37 35.16
C SER A 136 -35.14 19.37 34.31
N LYS A 137 -34.67 18.19 33.88
CA LYS A 137 -33.49 18.05 33.01
C LYS A 137 -33.61 18.80 31.68
N PHE A 138 -34.78 18.77 31.03
CA PHE A 138 -34.97 19.36 29.69
C PHE A 138 -35.58 20.76 29.69
N TYR A 139 -36.38 21.10 30.69
CA TYR A 139 -37.16 22.34 30.72
C TYR A 139 -36.85 23.24 31.91
N GLY A 140 -36.00 22.81 32.86
CA GLY A 140 -35.45 23.67 33.91
C GLY A 140 -36.48 24.19 34.91
N ASN A 141 -37.47 23.36 35.27
CA ASN A 141 -38.40 23.63 36.37
C ASN A 141 -37.93 22.98 37.68
#